data_AF-A0A4Z1BGN4-F1
#
_entry.id   AF-A0A4Z1BGN4-F1
#
_cell.length_a   1.000
_cell.length_b   1.000
_cell.length_c   1.000
_cell.angle_alpha   90.00
_cell.angle_beta   90.00
_cell.angle_gamma   90.00
#
_symmetry.space_group_name_H-M   'P 1'
#
loop_
_entity.id
_entity.type
_entity.pdbx_description
1 polymer ?
#
loop_
_entity_poly.entity_id
_entity_poly.type
_entity_poly.pdbx_seq_one_letter_code
_entity_poly.pdbx_strand_id
1 'polypeptide(L)' 'MLTRWRINYKGRKELASLPDFMLKDLGISRSQVEQEYSKPFWKN' A
#
# COMPACT_ATOMS: atom_id res chain seq x y z
N MET A 1 -5.79 -17.60 -5.34
CA MET A 1 -6.03 -16.74 -4.14
C MET A 1 -4.74 -16.20 -3.54
N LEU A 2 -3.71 -17.00 -3.24
CA LEU A 2 -2.42 -16.50 -2.72
C LEU A 2 -1.63 -15.60 -3.69
N THR A 3 -1.67 -15.87 -5.00
CA THR A 3 -0.90 -15.13 -6.00
C THR A 3 -1.33 -13.67 -6.10
N ARG A 4 -2.65 -13.42 -6.09
CA ARG A 4 -3.22 -12.07 -6.14
C ARG A 4 -2.92 -11.29 -4.87
N TRP A 5 -2.94 -11.96 -3.71
CA TRP A 5 -2.49 -11.35 -2.46
C TRP A 5 -1.02 -10.96 -2.51
N ARG A 6 -0.13 -11.84 -2.99
CA ARG A 6 1.30 -11.52 -3.15
C ARG A 6 1.54 -10.33 -4.08
N ILE A 7 0.81 -10.24 -5.19
CA ILE A 7 0.91 -9.11 -6.13
C ILE A 7 0.48 -7.81 -5.44
N ASN A 8 -0.69 -7.82 -4.78
CA ASN A 8 -1.18 -6.65 -4.05
C ASN A 8 -0.26 -6.25 -2.89
N TYR A 9 0.29 -7.21 -2.15
CA TYR A 9 1.22 -6.98 -1.06
C TYR A 9 2.52 -6.35 -1.55
N LYS A 10 3.07 -6.85 -2.68
CA LYS A 10 4.26 -6.27 -3.30
C LYS A 10 4.00 -4.82 -3.73
N GLY A 11 2.88 -4.55 -4.38
CA GLY A 11 2.50 -3.19 -4.79
C GLY A 11 2.31 -2.24 -3.60
N ARG A 12 1.66 -2.69 -2.52
CA ARG A 12 1.51 -1.88 -1.30
C ARG A 12 2.85 -1.63 -0.61
N LYS A 13 3.76 -2.61 -0.61
CA LYS A 13 5.12 -2.44 -0.07
C LYS A 13 5.95 -1.45 -0.89
N GLU A 14 5.86 -1.52 -2.21
CA GLU A 14 6.52 -0.56 -3.10
C GLU A 14 5.96 0.85 -2.88
N LEU A 15 4.62 1.00 -2.79
CA LEU A 15 3.99 2.28 -2.47
C LEU A 15 4.42 2.81 -1.09
N ALA A 16 4.51 1.95 -0.07
CA ALA A 16 4.95 2.32 1.29
C ALA A 16 6.44 2.66 1.36
N SER A 17 7.26 2.15 0.42
CA SER A 17 8.67 2.51 0.29
C SER A 17 8.88 3.85 -0.42
N LEU A 18 7.84 4.41 -1.05
CA LEU A 18 7.95 5.71 -1.69
C LEU A 18 8.19 6.81 -0.64
N PRO A 19 8.99 7.83 -1.00
CA PRO A 19 9.14 9.03 -0.20
C PRO A 19 7.84 9.83 -0.09
N ASP A 20 7.67 10.55 1.02
CA ASP A 20 6.45 11.31 1.32
C ASP A 20 6.10 12.37 0.27
N PHE A 21 7.11 12.95 -0.40
CA PHE A 21 6.87 13.91 -1.48
C PHE A 21 6.18 13.24 -2.69
N MET A 22 6.57 12.01 -3.04
CA MET A 22 5.95 11.25 -4.14
C MET A 22 4.54 10.81 -3.77
N LEU A 23 4.31 10.45 -2.50
CA LEU A 23 2.97 10.15 -2.00
C LEU A 23 2.07 11.39 -2.11
N LYS A 24 2.60 12.56 -1.75
CA LYS A 24 1.89 13.84 -1.85
C LYS A 24 1.55 14.22 -3.28
N ASP A 25 2.44 13.97 -4.24
CA ASP A 25 2.18 14.21 -5.67
C ASP A 25 1.07 13.28 -6.21
N LEU A 26 0.95 12.07 -5.67
CA LEU A 26 -0.14 11.14 -5.96
C LEU A 26 -1.46 11.50 -5.23
N GLY A 27 -1.44 12.51 -4.36
CA GLY A 27 -2.58 12.90 -3.52
C GLY A 27 -2.87 11.93 -2.37
N ILE A 28 -1.90 11.08 -2.01
CA ILE A 28 -2.05 10.05 -0.97
C ILE A 28 -1.23 10.45 0.25
N SER A 29 -1.83 10.37 1.43
CA SER A 29 -1.12 10.63 2.69
C SER A 29 -0.40 9.38 3.20
N ARG A 30 0.73 9.54 3.89
CA ARG A 30 1.46 8.43 4.56
C ARG A 30 0.53 7.57 5.43
N SER A 31 -0.35 8.23 6.18
CA SER A 31 -1.35 7.59 7.02
C SER A 31 -2.33 6.69 6.24
N GLN A 32 -2.72 7.07 5.02
CA GLN A 32 -3.55 6.23 4.17
C GLN A 32 -2.79 4.99 3.69
N VAL A 33 -1.52 5.15 3.31
CA VAL A 33 -0.67 4.01 2.90
C VAL A 33 -0.48 3.03 4.05
N GLU A 34 -0.24 3.52 5.26
CA GLU A 34 -0.10 2.69 6.47
C GLU A 34 -1.42 2.01 6.86
N GLN A 35 -2.55 2.71 6.74
CA GLN A 35 -3.87 2.10 6.92
C GLN A 35 -4.12 0.98 5.91
N GLU A 36 -3.82 1.20 4.63
CA GLU A 36 -3.94 0.16 3.59
C GLU A 36 -2.97 -1.00 3.82
N TYR A 37 -1.76 -0.74 4.30
CA TYR A 37 -0.77 -1.77 4.61
C TYR A 37 -1.16 -2.62 5.81
N SER A 38 -1.77 -2.02 6.83
CA SER A 38 -2.24 -2.72 8.04
C SER A 38 -3.51 -3.55 7.82
N LYS A 39 -4.21 -3.40 6.68
CA LYS A 39 -5.43 -4.16 6.39
C LYS A 39 -5.13 -5.67 6.32
N PRO A 40 -5.92 -6.51 7.01
CA PRO A 40 -5.79 -7.95 6.89
C PRO A 40 -6.05 -8.45 5.47
N PHE A 41 -5.37 -9.53 5.09
CA PHE A 41 -5.43 -10.08 3.72
C PHE A 41 -6.83 -10.53 3.26
N TRP A 42 -7.76 -10.74 4.18
CA TRP A 42 -9.13 -11.18 3.89
C TRP A 42 -10.11 -10.02 3.64
N LYS A 43 -9.68 -8.77 3.85
CA LYS A 43 -10.52 -7.59 3.63
C LYS A 43 -10.13 -6.96 2.29
N ASN A 44 -10.89 -7.31 1.24
CA ASN A 44 -10.87 -6.61 -0.06
C ASN A 44 -11.53 -5.25 0.07
#